data_AF-K2D0W0-F1
#
_entry.id   AF-K2D0W0-F1
#
_cell.length_a   1.000
_cell.length_b   1.000
_cell.length_c   1.000
_cell.angle_alpha   90.00
_cell.angle_beta   90.00
_cell.angle_gamma   90.00
#
_symmetry.space_group_name_H-M   'P 1'
#
loop_
_entity.id
_entity.type
_entity.pdbx_description
1 polymer ?
#
loop_
_entity_poly.entity_id
_entity_poly.type
_entity_poly.pdbx_seq_one_letter_code
_entity_poly.pdbx_strand_id
1 'polypeptide(L)'
;MYRYSKIAALPTLIAQGNEQQLIFKTQTEEAIVFLTAEGSVEKVAHKDLKNKNGKEICAIKSHHLIVGSGNCERDVYHFLLPSNEPHLQLRLGITIHKGNGTWSSLPHDFENHLEKGFEEVFFYLLSGSSKRAIQVGRGMWSDGELVDEVWPIADREFSAIPMGYHPVVGEPGVQVRYVWAYLAKKKSWEKIKHD
;
A
#
# COMPACT_ATOMS: atom_id res chain seq x y z
N MET A 1 15.84 10.50 2.18
CA MET A 1 15.26 9.15 1.96
C MET A 1 14.43 8.82 3.19
N TYR A 2 13.17 8.40 3.02
CA TYR A 2 12.28 8.09 4.14
C TYR A 2 12.71 6.84 4.91
N ARG A 3 12.31 6.77 6.17
CA ARG A 3 12.59 5.65 7.08
C ARG A 3 11.52 4.57 6.95
N TYR A 4 11.86 3.38 7.44
CA TYR A 4 10.91 2.29 7.66
C TYR A 4 10.63 2.17 9.15
N SER A 5 9.36 2.19 9.54
CA SER A 5 8.92 1.89 10.92
C SER A 5 8.95 0.38 11.21
N LYS A 6 8.71 -0.45 10.19
CA LYS A 6 8.96 -1.90 10.23
C LYS A 6 9.69 -2.34 8.97
N ILE A 7 10.90 -2.87 9.16
CA ILE A 7 11.74 -3.44 8.11
C ILE A 7 11.50 -4.95 8.08
N ALA A 8 11.22 -5.49 6.90
CA ALA A 8 11.22 -6.92 6.63
C ALA A 8 11.78 -7.13 5.21
N ALA A 9 12.16 -8.38 4.87
CA ALA A 9 12.64 -8.69 3.55
C ALA A 9 11.56 -8.43 2.49
N LEU A 10 11.87 -7.59 1.51
CA LEU A 10 11.10 -7.39 0.28
C LEU A 10 12.06 -7.66 -0.90
N PRO A 11 12.33 -8.94 -1.23
CA PRO A 11 13.38 -9.30 -2.17
C PRO A 11 13.12 -8.83 -3.61
N THR A 12 11.86 -8.55 -3.96
CA THR A 12 11.46 -8.14 -5.32
C THR A 12 11.03 -6.69 -5.39
N LEU A 13 10.27 -6.22 -4.40
CA LEU A 13 9.68 -4.89 -4.37
C LEU A 13 10.59 -3.90 -3.64
N ILE A 14 11.19 -2.99 -4.40
CA ILE A 14 11.91 -1.85 -3.85
C ILE A 14 10.91 -0.71 -3.67
N ALA A 15 10.83 -0.15 -2.46
CA ALA A 15 10.06 1.05 -2.18
C ALA A 15 10.95 2.11 -1.53
N GLN A 16 10.88 3.33 -2.06
CA GLN A 16 11.65 4.47 -1.56
C GLN A 16 10.94 5.76 -1.93
N GLY A 17 11.35 6.88 -1.34
CA GLY A 17 10.75 8.16 -1.68
C GLY A 17 11.45 9.36 -1.09
N ASN A 18 10.93 10.51 -1.50
CA ASN A 18 11.28 11.85 -1.03
C ASN A 18 9.98 12.69 -0.87
N GLU A 19 10.11 13.98 -0.59
CA GLU A 19 8.98 14.87 -0.29
C GLU A 19 7.86 14.87 -1.34
N GLN A 20 8.21 14.70 -2.62
CA GLN A 20 7.31 14.84 -3.75
C GLN A 20 7.03 13.52 -4.47
N GLN A 21 7.87 12.49 -4.28
CA GLN A 21 7.80 11.26 -5.06
C GLN A 21 7.98 10.01 -4.21
N LEU A 22 7.12 9.02 -4.45
CA LEU A 22 7.33 7.63 -4.02
C LEU A 22 7.63 6.78 -5.24
N ILE A 23 8.60 5.89 -5.13
CA ILE A 23 9.05 4.99 -6.19
C ILE A 23 8.85 3.57 -5.70
N PHE A 24 8.10 2.79 -6.48
CA PHE A 24 7.90 1.35 -6.30
C PHE A 24 8.43 0.64 -7.53
N LYS A 25 9.39 -0.28 -7.37
CA LYS A 25 10.13 -0.85 -8.49
C LYS A 25 10.40 -2.32 -8.30
N THR A 26 10.25 -3.07 -9.38
CA THR A 26 10.72 -4.45 -9.52
C THR A 26 11.77 -4.52 -10.64
N GLN A 27 12.20 -5.73 -10.99
CA GLN A 27 13.04 -5.94 -12.18
C GLN A 27 12.31 -5.66 -13.50
N THR A 28 10.96 -5.68 -13.51
CA THR A 28 10.15 -5.70 -14.73
C THR A 28 9.28 -4.46 -14.88
N GLU A 29 9.03 -3.71 -13.81
CA GLU A 29 8.22 -2.49 -13.85
C GLU A 29 8.61 -1.47 -12.78
N GLU A 30 8.24 -0.21 -13.01
CA GLU A 30 8.48 0.91 -12.11
C GLU A 30 7.22 1.78 -12.05
N ALA A 31 6.82 2.18 -10.85
CA ALA A 31 5.76 3.14 -10.61
C ALA A 31 6.27 4.31 -9.76
N ILE A 32 6.01 5.53 -10.22
CA ILE A 32 6.34 6.77 -9.51
C ILE A 32 5.04 7.46 -9.16
N VAL A 33 4.78 7.61 -7.86
CA VAL A 33 3.65 8.36 -7.32
C VAL A 33 4.09 9.78 -7.05
N PHE A 34 3.42 10.75 -7.66
CA PHE A 34 3.66 12.18 -7.45
C PHE A 34 2.70 12.68 -6.39
N LEU A 35 3.23 13.31 -5.34
CA LEU A 35 2.50 13.81 -4.19
C LEU A 35 2.50 15.34 -4.17
N THR A 36 1.36 15.93 -3.79
CA THR A 36 1.31 17.33 -3.37
C THR A 36 2.02 17.52 -2.03
N ALA A 37 2.27 18.77 -1.64
CA ALA A 37 2.83 19.11 -0.34
C ALA A 37 1.98 18.57 0.85
N GLU A 38 0.66 18.52 0.67
CA GLU A 38 -0.33 18.02 1.64
C GLU A 38 -0.46 16.48 1.65
N GLY A 39 0.28 15.80 0.76
CA GLY A 39 0.29 14.35 0.65
C GLY A 39 -0.83 13.76 -0.21
N SER A 40 -1.49 14.56 -1.04
CA SER A 40 -2.46 14.02 -2.01
C SER A 40 -1.73 13.46 -3.22
N VAL A 41 -2.21 12.36 -3.79
CA VAL A 41 -1.65 11.82 -5.05
C VAL A 41 -2.15 12.68 -6.21
N GLU A 42 -1.24 13.22 -7.02
CA GLU A 42 -1.58 13.98 -8.23
C GLU A 42 -1.68 13.04 -9.44
N LYS A 43 -0.69 12.17 -9.59
CA LYS A 43 -0.61 11.19 -10.66
C LYS A 43 0.32 10.04 -10.30
N VAL A 44 0.18 8.95 -11.03
CA VAL A 44 1.11 7.80 -11.01
C VAL A 44 1.65 7.60 -12.43
N ALA A 45 2.97 7.64 -12.57
CA ALA A 45 3.65 7.26 -13.80
C ALA A 45 4.15 5.82 -13.68
N HIS A 46 3.65 4.92 -14.53
CA HIS A 46 4.06 3.53 -14.58
C HIS A 46 4.86 3.24 -15.86
N LYS A 47 5.89 2.42 -15.74
CA LYS A 47 6.74 1.96 -16.84
C LYS A 47 6.84 0.45 -16.82
N ASP A 48 6.56 -0.17 -17.96
CA ASP A 48 6.92 -1.55 -18.26
C ASP A 48 8.37 -1.55 -18.77
N LEU A 49 9.29 -2.07 -17.94
CA LEU A 49 10.71 -2.08 -18.24
C LEU A 49 11.09 -3.14 -19.28
N LYS A 50 10.26 -4.19 -19.44
CA LYS A 50 10.48 -5.23 -20.46
C LYS A 50 10.08 -4.75 -21.83
N ASN A 51 8.85 -4.25 -21.95
CA ASN A 51 8.28 -3.81 -23.23
C ASN A 51 8.65 -2.37 -23.58
N LYS A 52 9.34 -1.66 -22.68
CA LYS A 52 9.80 -0.27 -22.84
C LYS A 52 8.66 0.70 -23.18
N ASN A 53 7.53 0.52 -22.51
CA ASN A 53 6.38 1.42 -22.61
C ASN A 53 6.03 1.99 -21.23
N GLY A 54 5.14 2.97 -21.20
CA GLY A 54 4.70 3.56 -19.95
C GLY A 54 3.40 4.33 -20.12
N LYS A 55 2.77 4.61 -18.99
CA LYS A 55 1.51 5.36 -18.91
C LYS A 55 1.49 6.25 -17.68
N GLU A 56 0.80 7.38 -17.80
CA GLU A 56 0.48 8.22 -16.65
C GLU A 56 -1.01 8.10 -16.33
N ILE A 57 -1.31 7.90 -15.05
CA ILE A 57 -2.66 7.88 -14.51
C ILE A 57 -2.81 9.10 -13.59
N CYS A 58 -3.52 10.13 -14.04
CA CYS A 58 -3.91 11.24 -13.17
C CYS A 58 -4.85 10.76 -12.07
N ALA A 59 -4.82 11.37 -10.89
CA ALA A 59 -5.69 11.00 -9.77
C ALA A 59 -7.17 10.96 -10.12
N ILE A 60 -7.64 11.91 -10.95
CA ILE A 60 -9.01 11.96 -11.44
C ILE A 60 -9.42 10.77 -12.33
N LYS A 61 -8.45 9.99 -12.83
CA LYS A 61 -8.66 8.78 -13.64
C LYS A 61 -8.44 7.49 -12.85
N SER A 62 -8.12 7.59 -11.56
CA SER A 62 -8.02 6.40 -10.70
C SER A 62 -9.38 5.74 -10.53
N HIS A 63 -9.39 4.43 -10.32
CA HIS A 63 -10.63 3.71 -10.03
C HIS A 63 -10.95 3.88 -8.54
N HIS A 64 -12.01 4.62 -8.24
CA HIS A 64 -12.42 5.00 -6.89
C HIS A 64 -13.54 4.10 -6.37
N LEU A 65 -13.38 3.64 -5.13
CA LEU A 65 -14.38 2.88 -4.39
C LEU A 65 -14.51 3.44 -2.97
N ILE A 66 -15.71 3.38 -2.42
CA ILE A 66 -15.94 3.51 -0.97
C ILE A 66 -16.05 2.09 -0.42
N VAL A 67 -15.26 1.79 0.60
CA VAL A 67 -15.22 0.44 1.18
C VAL A 67 -15.47 0.51 2.68
N GLY A 68 -16.18 -0.49 3.20
CA GLY A 68 -16.53 -0.59 4.62
C GLY A 68 -17.68 0.35 5.02
N SER A 69 -17.93 0.43 6.32
CA SER A 69 -18.94 1.31 6.90
C SER A 69 -18.56 1.66 8.34
N GLY A 70 -19.13 2.74 8.88
CA GLY A 70 -18.90 3.18 10.25
C GLY A 70 -17.40 3.40 10.53
N ASN A 71 -16.87 2.72 11.55
CA ASN A 71 -15.47 2.89 11.95
C ASN A 71 -14.45 2.27 10.99
N CYS A 72 -14.90 1.68 9.87
CA CYS A 72 -14.06 1.08 8.84
C CYS A 72 -14.31 1.69 7.44
N GLU A 73 -15.05 2.81 7.35
CA GLU A 73 -15.35 3.47 6.08
C GLU A 73 -14.15 4.26 5.55
N ARG A 74 -13.84 4.06 4.26
CA ARG A 74 -12.68 4.69 3.60
C ARG A 74 -12.90 4.85 2.10
N ASP A 75 -12.24 5.85 1.52
CA ASP A 75 -12.03 5.91 0.08
C ASP A 75 -10.81 5.07 -0.29
N VAL A 76 -10.91 4.33 -1.39
CA VAL A 76 -9.79 3.59 -1.98
C VAL A 76 -9.68 3.99 -3.44
N TYR A 77 -8.49 4.41 -3.85
CA TYR A 77 -8.18 4.81 -5.22
C TYR A 77 -7.13 3.86 -5.79
N HIS A 78 -7.53 3.06 -6.78
CA HIS A 78 -6.64 2.15 -7.50
C HIS A 78 -6.02 2.87 -8.71
N PHE A 79 -4.69 2.85 -8.79
CA PHE A 79 -3.94 3.42 -9.92
C PHE A 79 -3.39 2.34 -10.83
N LEU A 80 -2.84 1.25 -10.26
CA LEU A 80 -2.38 0.09 -11.02
C LEU A 80 -3.30 -1.09 -10.77
N LEU A 81 -4.18 -1.30 -11.75
CA LEU A 81 -5.13 -2.40 -11.83
C LEU A 81 -4.48 -3.67 -12.38
N PRO A 82 -5.16 -4.83 -12.31
CA PRO A 82 -4.64 -6.04 -12.91
C PRO A 82 -4.36 -5.89 -14.42
N SER A 83 -3.28 -6.53 -14.84
CA SER A 83 -2.75 -6.48 -16.19
C SER A 83 -2.81 -7.85 -16.84
N ASN A 84 -3.02 -7.87 -18.15
CA ASN A 84 -2.88 -9.10 -18.96
C ASN A 84 -1.41 -9.51 -19.18
N GLU A 85 -0.48 -8.58 -18.96
CA GLU A 85 0.96 -8.84 -19.04
C GLU A 85 1.45 -9.54 -17.76
N PRO A 86 1.93 -10.79 -17.83
CA PRO A 86 2.24 -11.59 -16.64
C PRO A 86 3.44 -11.09 -15.82
N HIS A 87 4.30 -10.24 -16.40
CA HIS A 87 5.41 -9.59 -15.68
C HIS A 87 5.02 -8.28 -15.00
N LEU A 88 3.78 -7.79 -15.19
CA LEU A 88 3.24 -6.60 -14.51
C LEU A 88 2.40 -7.03 -13.30
N GLN A 89 3.11 -7.27 -12.20
CA GLN A 89 2.60 -7.83 -10.95
C GLN A 89 2.29 -6.75 -9.91
N LEU A 90 2.79 -5.54 -10.08
CA LEU A 90 2.59 -4.43 -9.17
C LEU A 90 1.13 -3.97 -9.19
N ARG A 91 0.58 -3.83 -8.00
CA ARG A 91 -0.69 -3.15 -7.73
C ARG A 91 -0.40 -1.99 -6.82
N LEU A 92 -1.09 -0.88 -7.06
CA LEU A 92 -0.79 0.37 -6.37
C LEU A 92 -2.05 1.19 -6.22
N GLY A 93 -2.25 1.71 -5.01
CA GLY A 93 -3.35 2.58 -4.68
C GLY A 93 -3.07 3.46 -3.47
N ILE A 94 -4.05 4.27 -3.12
CA ILE A 94 -4.09 5.00 -1.85
C ILE A 94 -5.43 4.72 -1.16
N THR A 95 -5.35 4.49 0.14
CA THR A 95 -6.53 4.41 1.02
C THR A 95 -6.59 5.66 1.88
N ILE A 96 -7.77 6.26 2.00
CA ILE A 96 -8.04 7.47 2.78
C ILE A 96 -9.17 7.15 3.76
N HIS A 97 -8.85 7.16 5.05
CA HIS A 97 -9.85 6.98 6.10
C HIS A 97 -10.86 8.13 6.10
N LYS A 98 -12.16 7.83 6.20
CA LYS A 98 -13.18 8.89 6.28
C LYS A 98 -13.17 9.63 7.62
N GLY A 99 -12.74 8.98 8.69
CA GLY A 99 -12.71 9.55 10.04
C GLY A 99 -11.32 9.57 10.68
N ASN A 100 -11.27 10.14 11.88
CA ASN A 100 -10.11 10.06 12.77
C ASN A 100 -10.24 8.83 13.65
N GLY A 101 -9.14 8.08 13.86
CA GLY A 101 -9.16 6.87 14.68
C GLY A 101 -10.00 5.72 14.10
N THR A 102 -10.30 5.77 12.80
CA THR A 102 -10.96 4.67 12.08
C THR A 102 -9.95 3.58 11.70
N TRP A 103 -10.45 2.40 11.36
CA TRP A 103 -9.67 1.22 11.03
C TRP A 103 -9.75 0.89 9.54
N SER A 104 -8.69 0.29 9.00
CA SER A 104 -8.67 -0.22 7.64
C SER A 104 -7.71 -1.40 7.51
N SER A 105 -7.52 -1.91 6.29
CA SER A 105 -6.60 -3.01 5.99
C SER A 105 -6.92 -4.30 6.74
N LEU A 106 -8.21 -4.59 6.87
CA LEU A 106 -8.66 -5.93 7.25
C LEU A 106 -8.28 -6.92 6.14
N PRO A 107 -7.89 -8.17 6.48
CA PRO A 107 -7.38 -9.13 5.52
C PRO A 107 -8.43 -9.51 4.48
N HIS A 108 -7.99 -9.68 3.25
CA HIS A 108 -8.75 -10.37 2.20
C HIS A 108 -8.75 -11.88 2.48
N ASP A 109 -9.73 -12.60 1.93
CA ASP A 109 -9.88 -14.05 2.18
C ASP A 109 -8.59 -14.83 1.90
N PHE A 110 -7.87 -14.52 0.82
CA PHE A 110 -6.61 -15.21 0.50
C PHE A 110 -5.50 -14.93 1.52
N GLU A 111 -5.50 -13.76 2.16
CA GLU A 111 -4.47 -13.38 3.14
C GLU A 111 -4.58 -14.20 4.43
N ASN A 112 -5.74 -14.80 4.72
CA ASN A 112 -5.92 -15.75 5.82
C ASN A 112 -5.33 -17.15 5.52
N HIS A 113 -4.93 -17.41 4.27
CA HIS A 113 -4.28 -18.66 3.85
C HIS A 113 -2.80 -18.38 3.58
N LEU A 114 -2.00 -18.33 4.64
CA LEU A 114 -0.62 -17.83 4.59
C LEU A 114 0.24 -18.58 3.56
N GLU A 115 0.91 -17.81 2.72
CA GLU A 115 1.85 -18.32 1.71
C GLU A 115 3.12 -17.47 1.68
N LYS A 116 4.27 -18.13 1.56
CA LYS A 116 5.57 -17.46 1.42
C LYS A 116 5.64 -16.64 0.12
N GLY A 117 6.34 -15.51 0.18
CA GLY A 117 6.72 -14.70 -0.99
C GLY A 117 5.75 -13.58 -1.35
N PHE A 118 4.68 -13.37 -0.58
CA PHE A 118 3.84 -12.19 -0.69
C PHE A 118 4.63 -10.96 -0.21
N GLU A 119 4.60 -9.88 -1.00
CA GLU A 119 5.33 -8.64 -0.71
C GLU A 119 4.35 -7.48 -0.81
N GLU A 120 4.21 -6.75 0.30
CA GLU A 120 3.40 -5.55 0.41
C GLU A 120 4.09 -4.51 1.28
N VAL A 121 3.90 -3.24 0.91
CA VAL A 121 4.48 -2.09 1.60
C VAL A 121 3.46 -0.96 1.66
N PHE A 122 3.39 -0.29 2.81
CA PHE A 122 2.62 0.94 2.99
C PHE A 122 3.56 2.13 3.18
N PHE A 123 3.16 3.29 2.66
CA PHE A 123 3.72 4.59 2.98
C PHE A 123 2.64 5.47 3.61
N TYR A 124 2.87 5.93 4.83
CA TYR A 124 1.83 6.60 5.63
C TYR A 124 1.87 8.13 5.47
N LEU A 125 0.68 8.72 5.37
CA LEU A 125 0.43 10.15 5.19
C LEU A 125 -0.59 10.60 6.25
N LEU A 126 -0.09 10.94 7.44
CA LEU A 126 -0.90 11.17 8.63
C LEU A 126 -1.16 12.66 8.83
N SER A 127 -2.42 13.01 9.14
CA SER A 127 -2.83 14.36 9.52
C SER A 127 -3.47 14.34 10.91
N GLY A 128 -3.45 15.48 11.60
CA GLY A 128 -3.89 15.59 13.00
C GLY A 128 -2.76 15.94 13.96
N SER A 129 -3.05 15.90 15.26
CA SER A 129 -2.17 16.45 16.30
C SER A 129 -0.91 15.64 16.53
N SER A 130 -1.01 14.31 16.75
CA SER A 130 0.17 13.48 17.05
C SER A 130 0.89 12.97 15.81
N LYS A 131 0.21 12.94 14.64
CA LYS A 131 0.74 12.37 13.40
C LYS A 131 1.33 10.96 13.59
N ARG A 132 0.65 10.17 14.42
CA ARG A 132 1.05 8.81 14.78
C ARG A 132 -0.11 7.84 14.64
N ALA A 133 0.23 6.60 14.32
CA ALA A 133 -0.69 5.51 14.09
C ALA A 133 -0.13 4.21 14.68
N ILE A 134 -0.98 3.19 14.69
CA ILE A 134 -0.66 1.84 15.15
C ILE A 134 -0.98 0.87 14.02
N GLN A 135 -0.04 -0.01 13.70
CA GLN A 135 -0.21 -1.10 12.76
C GLN A 135 -0.09 -2.43 13.49
N VAL A 136 -1.04 -3.30 13.21
CA VAL A 136 -1.02 -4.69 13.65
C VAL A 136 -0.49 -5.53 12.49
N GLY A 137 0.24 -6.59 12.79
CA GLY A 137 0.62 -7.60 11.81
C GLY A 137 0.62 -8.97 12.46
N ARG A 138 -0.33 -9.83 12.06
CA ARG A 138 -0.39 -11.24 12.45
C ARG A 138 -0.45 -12.11 11.20
N GLY A 139 0.61 -12.86 10.94
CA GLY A 139 0.70 -13.67 9.73
C GLY A 139 2.13 -14.03 9.38
N MET A 140 2.52 -13.82 8.12
CA MET A 140 3.79 -14.28 7.55
C MET A 140 4.46 -13.21 6.69
N TRP A 141 5.76 -13.02 6.89
CA TRP A 141 6.62 -12.19 6.04
C TRP A 141 6.94 -12.89 4.71
N SER A 142 7.52 -12.15 3.76
CA SER A 142 7.81 -12.68 2.42
C SER A 142 8.81 -13.86 2.43
N ASP A 143 9.67 -13.95 3.45
CA ASP A 143 10.64 -15.02 3.65
C ASP A 143 10.06 -16.25 4.38
N GLY A 144 8.81 -16.18 4.84
CA GLY A 144 8.13 -17.25 5.56
C GLY A 144 8.20 -17.15 7.08
N GLU A 145 8.90 -16.16 7.64
CA GLU A 145 8.90 -15.94 9.09
C GLU A 145 7.51 -15.49 9.56
N LEU A 146 7.05 -16.06 10.68
CA LEU A 146 5.76 -15.70 11.27
C LEU A 146 5.89 -14.43 12.11
N VAL A 147 4.81 -13.66 12.19
CA VAL A 147 4.70 -12.46 13.01
C VAL A 147 3.37 -12.42 13.75
N ASP A 148 3.40 -11.95 14.99
CA ASP A 148 2.24 -11.48 15.74
C ASP A 148 2.69 -10.28 16.58
N GLU A 149 2.64 -9.09 15.97
CA GLU A 149 3.19 -7.87 16.54
C GLU A 149 2.27 -6.67 16.30
N VAL A 150 2.50 -5.63 17.10
CA VAL A 150 1.92 -4.30 16.94
C VAL A 150 3.06 -3.29 17.00
N TRP A 151 3.14 -2.38 16.03
CA TRP A 151 4.19 -1.37 15.98
C TRP A 151 3.65 0.05 15.76
N PRO A 152 4.33 1.07 16.32
CA PRO A 152 4.00 2.46 16.08
C PRO A 152 4.45 2.88 14.67
N ILE A 153 3.73 3.83 14.10
CA ILE A 153 4.03 4.46 12.82
C ILE A 153 3.99 5.97 12.98
N ALA A 154 4.90 6.69 12.33
CA ALA A 154 4.83 8.13 12.15
C ALA A 154 4.49 8.55 10.71
N ASP A 155 4.12 9.81 10.55
CA ASP A 155 3.91 10.44 9.24
C ASP A 155 5.15 10.32 8.35
N ARG A 156 4.92 10.03 7.06
CA ARG A 156 5.95 9.87 6.02
C ARG A 156 6.98 8.78 6.28
N GLU A 157 6.52 7.64 6.80
CA GLU A 157 7.32 6.43 6.95
C GLU A 157 6.78 5.27 6.09
N PHE A 158 7.66 4.33 5.77
CA PHE A 158 7.29 3.06 5.17
C PHE A 158 7.08 1.96 6.22
N SER A 159 6.25 0.96 5.93
CA SER A 159 6.25 -0.33 6.63
C SER A 159 6.14 -1.45 5.61
N ALA A 160 6.95 -2.50 5.78
CA ALA A 160 6.63 -3.80 5.18
C ALA A 160 5.40 -4.39 5.90
N ILE A 161 4.50 -5.01 5.13
CA ILE A 161 3.23 -5.55 5.62
C ILE A 161 3.22 -7.07 5.42
N PRO A 162 2.92 -7.86 6.47
CA PRO A 162 2.87 -9.31 6.34
C PRO A 162 1.58 -9.74 5.63
N MET A 163 1.65 -10.86 4.92
CA MET A 163 0.42 -11.58 4.54
C MET A 163 -0.27 -12.05 5.82
N GLY A 164 -1.58 -11.88 5.93
CA GLY A 164 -2.33 -12.18 7.15
C GLY A 164 -3.18 -11.02 7.63
N TYR A 165 -3.49 -10.98 8.92
CA TYR A 165 -4.25 -9.90 9.54
C TYR A 165 -3.36 -8.69 9.80
N HIS A 166 -3.54 -7.58 9.07
CA HIS A 166 -2.69 -6.40 9.19
C HIS A 166 -3.44 -5.05 9.21
N PRO A 167 -4.40 -4.82 10.11
CA PRO A 167 -5.10 -3.55 10.16
C PRO A 167 -4.26 -2.40 10.68
N VAL A 168 -4.68 -1.18 10.33
CA VAL A 168 -4.07 0.08 10.77
C VAL A 168 -5.12 1.05 11.33
N VAL A 169 -4.74 1.78 12.38
CA VAL A 169 -5.56 2.81 13.05
C VAL A 169 -4.72 4.03 13.46
N GLY A 170 -5.30 5.22 13.38
CA GLY A 170 -4.68 6.46 13.88
C GLY A 170 -4.82 6.62 15.40
N GLU A 171 -3.88 7.30 16.04
CA GLU A 171 -4.09 7.81 17.40
C GLU A 171 -5.30 8.79 17.46
N PRO A 172 -5.85 9.11 18.64
CA PRO A 172 -6.98 10.03 18.76
C PRO A 172 -6.77 11.34 18.01
N GLY A 173 -7.70 11.68 17.11
CA GLY A 173 -7.62 12.89 16.29
C GLY A 173 -6.71 12.79 15.06
N VAL A 174 -6.12 11.62 14.79
CA VAL A 174 -5.31 11.37 13.59
C VAL A 174 -6.14 10.69 12.51
N GLN A 175 -6.11 11.25 11.31
CA GLN A 175 -6.63 10.61 10.10
C GLN A 175 -5.49 9.86 9.42
N VAL A 176 -5.75 8.60 9.06
CA VAL A 176 -4.79 7.76 8.36
C VAL A 176 -5.06 7.80 6.86
N ARG A 177 -4.00 8.10 6.09
CA ARG A 177 -3.94 7.86 4.65
C ARG A 177 -2.69 7.06 4.38
N TYR A 178 -2.73 6.15 3.42
CA TYR A 178 -1.54 5.39 3.08
C TYR A 178 -1.55 4.97 1.62
N VAL A 179 -0.42 5.21 0.95
CA VAL A 179 -0.14 4.62 -0.36
C VAL A 179 0.29 3.19 -0.12
N TRP A 180 -0.34 2.25 -0.80
CA TRP A 180 -0.01 0.84 -0.71
C TRP A 180 0.46 0.32 -2.05
N ALA A 181 1.40 -0.62 -1.99
CA ALA A 181 1.87 -1.36 -3.14
C ALA A 181 2.10 -2.82 -2.76
N TYR A 182 1.61 -3.75 -3.58
CA TYR A 182 1.86 -5.18 -3.42
C TYR A 182 2.13 -5.86 -4.76
N LEU A 183 2.72 -7.06 -4.70
CA LEU A 183 2.99 -7.89 -5.87
C LEU A 183 1.99 -9.05 -5.99
N ALA A 184 1.10 -8.99 -6.97
CA ALA A 184 0.19 -10.07 -7.34
C ALA A 184 0.92 -11.16 -8.16
N LYS A 185 1.88 -11.87 -7.53
CA LYS A 185 2.69 -12.92 -8.19
C LYS A 185 1.87 -14.16 -8.58
N LYS A 186 0.72 -14.34 -7.96
CA LYS A 186 -0.28 -15.37 -8.25
C LYS A 186 -1.62 -14.71 -8.51
N LYS A 187 -2.44 -15.29 -9.39
CA LYS A 187 -3.80 -14.81 -9.64
C LYS A 187 -4.67 -14.80 -8.38
N SER A 188 -4.41 -15.72 -7.44
CA SER A 188 -5.12 -15.80 -6.14
C SER A 188 -4.78 -14.65 -5.18
N TRP A 189 -3.70 -13.89 -5.42
CA TRP A 189 -3.26 -12.78 -4.57
C TRP A 189 -3.81 -11.43 -5.03
N GLU A 190 -4.86 -11.44 -5.84
CA GLU A 190 -5.46 -10.23 -6.35
C GLU A 190 -6.46 -9.65 -5.35
N LYS A 191 -6.16 -8.47 -4.80
CA LYS A 191 -7.09 -7.69 -3.96
C LYS A 191 -8.10 -6.91 -4.79
N ILE A 192 -7.71 -6.51 -6.01
CA ILE A 192 -8.53 -5.66 -6.88
C ILE A 192 -9.38 -6.55 -7.79
N LYS A 193 -10.68 -6.60 -7.52
CA LYS A 193 -11.63 -7.27 -8.42
C LYS A 193 -11.85 -6.38 -9.64
N HIS A 194 -11.76 -6.96 -10.84
CA HIS A 194 -12.27 -6.34 -12.05
C HIS A 194 -13.79 -6.55 -12.07
N ASP A 195 -14.54 -5.45 -12.06
CA ASP A 195 -15.95 -5.48 -12.46
C ASP A 195 -16.08 -5.64 -13.98
#